data_AF-A0A6J2IUB6-F1
#
_entry.id   AF-A0A6J2IUB6-F1
#
_cell.length_a   1.000
_cell.length_b   1.000
_cell.length_c   1.000
_cell.angle_alpha   90.00
_cell.angle_beta   90.00
_cell.angle_gamma   90.00
#
_symmetry.space_group_name_H-M   'P 1'
#
loop_
_entity.id
_entity.type
_entity.pdbx_description
1 polymer ?
#
loop_
_entity_poly.entity_id
_entity_poly.type
_entity_poly.pdbx_seq_one_letter_code
_entity_poly.pdbx_strand_id
1 'polypeptide(L)'
;MSILGRVLLPLLALLACQGDVVTSWTHTLRTNMLKESIRLLHQLQQTEVSCNEMNVTNIFADYKPGDTMEILCKAATVARQGRSCHRSLEGIYDNLLGLLRGNRMEHKAPCPVAAGSTTSLKNFLKELHQVLQKQYKNQK
;
A
#
# COMPACT_ATOMS: atom_id res chain seq x y z
N MET A 1 -10.01 46.72 -21.65
CA MET A 1 -9.77 45.27 -21.44
C MET A 1 -9.34 45.06 -20.00
N SER A 2 -10.08 44.26 -19.22
CA SER A 2 -9.91 44.21 -17.76
C SER A 2 -8.61 43.53 -17.34
N ILE A 3 -7.89 44.13 -16.39
CA ILE A 3 -6.64 43.64 -15.79
C ILE A 3 -6.85 42.24 -15.19
N LEU A 4 -8.07 41.95 -14.70
CA LEU A 4 -8.47 40.62 -14.22
C LEU A 4 -8.24 39.52 -15.28
N GLY A 5 -8.61 39.77 -16.53
CA GLY A 5 -8.50 38.76 -17.60
C GLY A 5 -7.05 38.47 -18.03
N ARG A 6 -6.14 39.44 -17.89
CA ARG A 6 -4.72 39.28 -18.23
C ARG A 6 -3.93 38.46 -17.22
N VAL A 7 -4.40 38.41 -15.97
CA VAL A 7 -3.75 37.64 -14.89
C VAL A 7 -4.41 36.27 -14.70
N LEU A 8 -5.74 36.17 -14.87
CA LEU A 8 -6.49 34.92 -14.66
C LEU A 8 -6.16 33.84 -15.70
N LEU A 9 -6.00 34.18 -16.98
CA LEU A 9 -5.68 33.20 -18.04
C LEU A 9 -4.33 32.48 -17.83
N PRO A 10 -3.20 33.17 -17.60
CA PRO A 10 -1.93 32.50 -17.35
C PRO A 10 -1.92 31.73 -16.03
N LEU A 11 -2.66 32.19 -15.00
CA LEU A 11 -2.80 31.45 -13.74
C LEU A 11 -3.56 30.12 -13.94
N LEU A 12 -4.65 30.15 -14.71
CA LEU A 12 -5.42 28.95 -15.06
C LEU A 12 -4.62 27.98 -15.93
N ALA A 13 -3.80 28.47 -16.86
CA ALA A 13 -2.90 27.64 -17.66
C ALA A 13 -1.81 26.97 -16.80
N LEU A 14 -1.23 27.69 -15.84
CA LEU A 14 -0.26 27.12 -14.89
C LEU A 14 -0.90 26.07 -13.97
N LEU A 15 -2.13 26.32 -13.48
CA LEU A 15 -2.89 25.36 -12.67
C LEU A 15 -3.26 24.09 -13.46
N ALA A 16 -3.62 24.21 -14.74
CA ALA A 16 -3.92 23.08 -15.61
C ALA A 16 -2.68 22.21 -15.88
N CYS A 17 -1.52 22.81 -16.18
CA CYS A 17 -0.28 22.06 -16.41
C CYS A 17 0.28 21.40 -15.13
N GLN A 18 -0.01 21.93 -13.94
CA GLN A 18 0.38 21.30 -12.68
C GLN A 18 -0.43 20.03 -12.38
N GLY A 19 -1.68 19.95 -12.84
CA GLY A 19 -2.53 18.77 -12.65
C GLY A 19 -1.95 17.50 -13.28
N ASP A 20 -1.46 17.59 -14.53
CA ASP A 20 -0.92 16.43 -15.27
C ASP A 20 0.43 15.95 -14.72
N VAL A 21 1.30 16.87 -14.31
CA VAL A 21 2.62 16.52 -13.74
C VAL A 21 2.46 15.88 -12.36
N VAL A 22 1.57 16.40 -11.51
CA VAL A 22 1.33 15.87 -10.16
C VAL A 22 0.65 14.50 -10.22
N THR A 23 -0.31 14.30 -11.13
CA THR A 23 -0.97 12.99 -11.32
C THR A 23 -0.02 11.94 -11.87
N SER A 24 0.83 12.30 -12.84
CA SER A 24 1.86 11.40 -13.38
C SER A 24 2.91 11.01 -12.32
N TRP A 25 3.35 11.96 -11.49
CA TRP A 25 4.33 11.67 -10.45
C TRP A 25 3.72 10.79 -9.34
N THR A 26 2.53 11.12 -8.85
CA THR A 26 1.85 10.31 -7.83
C THR A 26 1.57 8.88 -8.31
N HIS A 27 1.22 8.71 -9.59
CA HIS A 27 1.08 7.40 -10.21
C HIS A 27 2.41 6.63 -10.18
N THR A 28 3.49 7.23 -10.68
CA THR A 28 4.83 6.60 -10.70
C THR A 28 5.31 6.21 -9.30
N LEU A 29 5.12 7.09 -8.30
CA LEU A 29 5.46 6.79 -6.90
C LEU A 29 4.69 5.59 -6.38
N ARG A 30 3.37 5.54 -6.62
CA ARG A 30 2.50 4.43 -6.23
C ARG A 30 2.92 3.12 -6.88
N THR A 31 3.23 3.15 -8.19
CA THR A 31 3.72 1.99 -8.93
C THR A 31 5.05 1.49 -8.38
N ASN A 32 5.97 2.39 -8.04
CA ASN A 32 7.26 2.05 -7.43
C ASN A 32 7.08 1.38 -6.05
N MET A 33 6.19 1.91 -5.20
CA MET A 33 5.88 1.31 -3.90
C MET A 33 5.28 -0.09 -4.02
N LEU A 34 4.37 -0.32 -4.98
CA LEU A 34 3.83 -1.66 -5.26
C LEU A 34 4.92 -2.61 -5.72
N LYS A 35 5.74 -2.19 -6.69
CA LYS A 35 6.83 -3.00 -7.24
C LYS A 35 7.83 -3.39 -6.16
N GLU A 36 8.21 -2.44 -5.30
CA GLU A 36 9.13 -2.70 -4.20
C GLU A 36 8.52 -3.61 -3.13
N SER A 37 7.24 -3.45 -2.80
CA SER A 37 6.54 -4.35 -1.88
C SER A 37 6.50 -5.79 -2.40
N ILE A 38 6.18 -5.97 -3.70
CA ILE A 38 6.20 -7.29 -4.37
C ILE A 38 7.60 -7.90 -4.32
N ARG A 39 8.64 -7.10 -4.57
CA ARG A 39 10.05 -7.54 -4.50
C ARG A 39 10.41 -8.02 -3.09
N LEU A 40 10.09 -7.24 -2.05
CA LEU A 40 10.36 -7.59 -0.66
C LEU A 40 9.60 -8.86 -0.24
N LEU A 41 8.34 -9.00 -0.64
CA LEU A 41 7.54 -10.21 -0.36
C LEU A 41 8.12 -11.45 -1.03
N HIS A 42 8.60 -11.32 -2.27
CA HIS A 42 9.29 -12.42 -2.93
C HIS A 42 10.56 -12.84 -2.17
N GLN A 43 11.37 -11.89 -1.71
CA GLN A 43 12.57 -12.18 -0.91
C GLN A 43 12.25 -12.86 0.42
N LEU A 44 11.22 -12.37 1.12
CA LEU A 44 10.77 -12.97 2.38
C LEU A 44 10.32 -14.41 2.21
N GLN A 45 9.63 -14.73 1.12
CA GLN A 45 9.17 -16.09 0.83
C GLN A 45 10.31 -17.07 0.51
N GLN A 46 11.48 -16.56 0.11
CA GLN A 46 12.68 -17.38 -0.11
C GLN A 46 13.58 -17.48 1.12
N THR A 47 13.30 -16.71 2.16
CA THR A 47 14.13 -16.67 3.38
C THR A 47 13.48 -17.51 4.47
N GLU A 48 14.12 -18.61 4.85
CA GLU A 48 13.66 -19.43 5.97
C GLU A 48 14.15 -18.85 7.30
N VAL A 49 13.21 -18.45 8.15
CA VAL A 49 13.47 -18.00 9.53
C VAL A 49 12.52 -18.72 10.49
N SER A 50 12.95 -18.91 11.74
CA SER A 50 12.20 -19.66 12.75
C SER A 50 10.82 -19.09 13.06
N CYS A 51 10.64 -17.78 12.89
CA CYS A 51 9.38 -17.07 13.12
C CYS A 51 8.42 -17.11 11.92
N ASN A 52 8.73 -17.80 10.82
CA ASN A 52 7.80 -17.93 9.68
C ASN A 52 6.48 -18.63 10.06
N GLU A 53 6.52 -19.49 11.07
CA GLU A 53 5.35 -20.20 11.59
C GLU A 53 4.69 -19.48 12.78
N MET A 54 5.13 -18.26 13.12
CA MET A 54 4.45 -17.48 14.16
C MET A 54 3.02 -17.13 13.73
N ASN A 55 2.10 -17.17 14.68
CA ASN A 55 0.73 -16.78 14.46
C ASN A 55 0.63 -15.26 14.27
N VAL A 56 -0.07 -14.85 13.22
CA VAL A 56 -0.48 -13.47 12.95
C VAL A 56 -1.98 -13.43 12.71
N THR A 57 -2.60 -12.26 12.90
CA THR A 57 -4.03 -12.08 12.60
C THR A 57 -4.31 -12.38 11.13
N ASN A 58 -5.29 -13.24 10.86
CA ASN A 58 -5.70 -13.56 9.50
C ASN A 58 -6.66 -12.50 8.96
N ILE A 59 -6.09 -11.42 8.41
CA ILE A 59 -6.85 -10.32 7.82
C ILE A 59 -7.52 -10.69 6.48
N PHE A 60 -7.18 -11.85 5.91
CA PHE A 60 -7.68 -12.31 4.62
C PHE A 60 -8.85 -13.30 4.72
N ALA A 61 -9.20 -13.74 5.94
CA ALA A 61 -10.27 -14.71 6.18
C ALA A 61 -11.61 -14.32 5.52
N ASP A 62 -11.94 -13.03 5.57
CA ASP A 62 -13.19 -12.46 5.03
C ASP A 62 -12.95 -11.49 3.85
N TYR A 63 -11.76 -11.52 3.25
CA TYR A 63 -11.38 -10.54 2.23
C TYR A 63 -12.22 -10.70 0.95
N LYS A 64 -12.88 -9.61 0.54
CA LYS A 64 -13.63 -9.53 -0.72
C LYS A 64 -12.91 -8.65 -1.75
N PRO A 65 -12.92 -9.01 -3.04
CA PRO A 65 -12.41 -8.15 -4.10
C PRO A 65 -13.17 -6.81 -4.13
N GLY A 66 -12.50 -5.73 -3.72
CA GLY A 66 -13.11 -4.39 -3.60
C GLY A 66 -12.57 -3.63 -2.38
N ASP A 67 -12.26 -4.35 -1.30
CA ASP A 67 -11.84 -3.78 -0.02
C ASP A 67 -10.32 -3.51 0.03
N THR A 68 -9.77 -3.11 -1.12
CA THR A 68 -8.33 -3.02 -1.38
C THR A 68 -7.60 -2.15 -0.36
N MET A 69 -8.15 -0.99 0.01
CA MET A 69 -7.43 -0.09 0.89
C MET A 69 -7.54 -0.48 2.36
N GLU A 70 -8.69 -1.03 2.77
CA GLU A 70 -8.86 -1.59 4.11
C GLU A 70 -7.88 -2.74 4.33
N ILE A 71 -7.79 -3.66 3.35
CA ILE A 71 -6.84 -4.78 3.44
C ILE A 71 -5.39 -4.31 3.45
N LEU A 72 -5.01 -3.30 2.67
CA LEU A 72 -3.65 -2.73 2.70
C LEU A 72 -3.32 -2.12 4.06
N CYS A 73 -4.28 -1.44 4.68
CA CYS A 73 -4.07 -0.82 6.00
C CYS A 73 -4.00 -1.85 7.14
N LYS A 74 -4.84 -2.88 7.10
CA LYS A 74 -4.75 -4.03 8.02
C LYS A 74 -3.42 -4.78 7.81
N ALA A 75 -3.00 -4.99 6.56
CA ALA A 75 -1.72 -5.62 6.23
C ALA A 75 -0.52 -4.82 6.75
N ALA A 76 -0.56 -3.48 6.65
CA ALA A 76 0.47 -2.62 7.23
C ALA A 76 0.57 -2.84 8.76
N THR A 77 -0.57 -2.97 9.44
CA THR A 77 -0.61 -3.22 10.88
C THR A 77 0.02 -4.57 11.24
N VAL A 78 -0.31 -5.64 10.51
CA VAL A 78 0.29 -6.97 10.71
C VAL A 78 1.79 -6.97 10.39
N ALA A 79 2.22 -6.32 9.30
CA ALA A 79 3.64 -6.20 8.95
C ALA A 79 4.45 -5.49 10.05
N ARG A 80 3.90 -4.41 10.62
CA ARG A 80 4.52 -3.69 11.75
C ARG A 80 4.62 -4.56 13.00
N GLN A 81 3.61 -5.37 13.30
CA GLN A 81 3.64 -6.30 14.43
C GLN A 81 4.69 -7.40 14.25
N GLY A 82 4.86 -7.90 13.02
CA GLY A 82 5.82 -8.93 12.67
C GLY A 82 7.27 -8.47 12.48
N ARG A 83 7.57 -7.16 12.55
CA ARG A 83 8.89 -6.60 12.19
C ARG A 83 10.09 -7.16 12.96
N SER A 84 9.88 -7.72 14.14
CA SER A 84 10.93 -8.42 14.91
C SER A 84 11.40 -9.71 14.23
N CYS A 85 10.54 -10.33 13.41
CA CYS A 85 10.86 -11.54 12.66
C CYS A 85 11.77 -11.26 11.47
N HIS A 86 11.50 -10.19 10.72
CA HIS A 86 12.29 -9.83 9.55
C HIS A 86 12.31 -8.32 9.30
N ARG A 87 13.50 -7.73 9.17
CA ARG A 87 13.68 -6.28 8.95
C ARG A 87 12.93 -5.76 7.72
N SER A 88 12.87 -6.54 6.64
CA SER A 88 12.10 -6.21 5.42
C SER A 88 10.60 -5.99 5.64
N LEU A 89 10.01 -6.47 6.74
CA LEU A 89 8.61 -6.18 7.07
C LEU A 89 8.39 -4.70 7.39
N GLU A 90 9.40 -3.99 7.89
CA GLU A 90 9.33 -2.53 8.06
C GLU A 90 9.23 -1.84 6.69
N GLY A 91 10.00 -2.28 5.70
CA GLY A 91 9.90 -1.75 4.33
C GLY A 91 8.54 -2.03 3.68
N ILE A 92 7.95 -3.19 3.97
CA ILE A 92 6.56 -3.49 3.54
C ILE A 92 5.58 -2.55 4.24
N TYR A 93 5.71 -2.36 5.56
CA TYR A 93 4.88 -1.41 6.31
C TYR A 93 4.92 -0.01 5.70
N ASP A 94 6.11 0.54 5.47
CA ASP A 94 6.30 1.88 4.92
C ASP A 94 5.70 2.03 3.52
N ASN A 95 5.92 1.05 2.64
CA ASN A 95 5.35 1.06 1.31
C ASN A 95 3.82 1.00 1.35
N LEU A 96 3.24 0.11 2.18
CA LEU A 96 1.78 0.00 2.33
C LEU A 96 1.18 1.32 2.85
N LEU A 97 1.84 1.99 3.81
CA LEU A 97 1.43 3.33 4.24
C LEU A 97 1.48 4.35 3.12
N GLY A 98 2.55 4.32 2.31
CA GLY A 98 2.69 5.17 1.13
C GLY A 98 1.55 4.97 0.13
N LEU A 99 1.11 3.73 -0.10
CA LEU A 99 -0.03 3.40 -0.96
C LEU A 99 -1.38 3.90 -0.42
N LEU A 100 -1.48 4.16 0.88
CA LEU A 100 -2.67 4.76 1.49
C LEU A 100 -2.67 6.29 1.36
N ARG A 101 -1.50 6.93 1.29
CA ARG A 101 -1.37 8.39 1.13
C ARG A 101 -1.87 8.79 -0.27
N GLY A 102 -2.81 9.72 -0.32
CA GLY A 102 -3.42 10.23 -1.56
C GLY A 102 -4.87 9.78 -1.78
N ASN A 103 -5.34 8.77 -1.07
CA ASN A 103 -6.77 8.46 -1.00
C ASN A 103 -7.42 9.26 0.14
N ARG A 104 -8.60 9.84 -0.11
CA ARG A 104 -9.44 10.52 0.91
C ARG A 104 -10.04 9.51 1.89
N MET A 105 -9.20 8.75 2.58
CA MET A 105 -9.63 7.56 3.31
C MET A 105 -9.69 7.81 4.81
N GLU A 106 -10.82 7.38 5.39
CA GLU A 106 -11.13 7.30 6.83
C GLU A 106 -10.17 6.36 7.59
N HIS A 107 -9.45 5.52 6.86
CA HIS A 107 -8.56 4.48 7.36
C HIS A 107 -7.16 5.05 7.63
N LYS A 108 -7.02 5.81 8.73
CA LYS A 108 -5.69 6.20 9.23
C LYS A 108 -4.99 4.98 9.80
N ALA A 109 -3.76 4.73 9.36
CA ALA A 109 -2.94 3.68 9.95
C ALA A 109 -2.42 4.10 11.34
N PRO A 110 -2.24 3.15 12.29
CA PRO A 110 -2.52 1.72 12.15
C PRO A 110 -4.03 1.43 12.12
N CYS A 111 -4.47 0.58 11.21
CA CYS A 111 -5.87 0.17 11.14
C CYS A 111 -6.17 -0.88 12.21
N PRO A 112 -7.33 -0.80 12.89
CA PRO A 112 -7.76 -1.84 13.81
C PRO A 112 -7.80 -3.20 13.10
N VAL A 113 -7.12 -4.18 13.68
CA VAL A 113 -7.22 -5.60 13.32
C VAL A 113 -7.93 -6.29 14.47
N ALA A 114 -9.13 -6.81 14.23
CA ALA A 114 -9.87 -7.54 15.26
C ALA A 114 -9.09 -8.81 15.65
N ALA A 115 -9.15 -9.19 16.93
CA ALA A 115 -8.68 -10.50 17.38
C ALA A 115 -9.63 -11.58 16.86
N GLY A 116 -9.44 -11.97 15.59
CA GLY A 116 -10.19 -13.01 14.91
C GLY A 116 -9.36 -14.28 14.74
N SER A 117 -9.58 -14.99 13.63
CA SER A 117 -8.77 -16.14 13.25
C SER A 117 -7.30 -15.73 13.02
N THR A 118 -6.39 -16.69 13.23
CA THR A 118 -4.95 -16.51 12.99
C THR A 118 -4.49 -17.35 11.81
N THR A 119 -3.38 -16.94 11.20
CA THR A 119 -2.66 -17.69 10.16
C THR A 119 -1.16 -17.63 10.46
N SER A 120 -0.33 -18.41 9.76
CA SER A 120 1.13 -18.27 9.89
C SER A 120 1.60 -17.01 9.17
N LEU A 121 2.71 -16.41 9.65
CA LEU A 121 3.36 -15.30 8.96
C LEU A 121 3.67 -15.67 7.50
N LYS A 122 4.14 -16.89 7.24
CA LYS A 122 4.38 -17.42 5.90
C LYS A 122 3.15 -17.33 4.99
N ASN A 123 2.00 -17.78 5.47
CA ASN A 123 0.76 -17.74 4.71
C ASN A 123 0.29 -16.29 4.49
N PHE A 124 0.35 -15.45 5.52
CA PHE A 124 0.07 -14.01 5.41
C PHE A 124 0.91 -13.35 4.30
N LEU A 125 2.21 -13.62 4.25
CA LEU A 125 3.11 -13.06 3.23
C LEU A 125 2.78 -13.55 1.82
N LYS A 126 2.38 -14.82 1.70
CA LYS A 126 1.94 -15.40 0.42
C LYS A 126 0.67 -14.74 -0.09
N GLU A 127 -0.34 -14.58 0.75
CA GLU A 127 -1.62 -13.97 0.39
C GLU A 127 -1.47 -12.48 0.09
N LEU A 128 -0.70 -11.74 0.91
CA LEU A 128 -0.39 -10.33 0.63
C LEU A 128 0.30 -10.17 -0.72
N HIS A 129 1.24 -11.06 -1.06
CA HIS A 129 1.93 -11.02 -2.36
C HIS A 129 0.95 -11.18 -3.52
N GLN A 130 -0.02 -12.09 -3.42
CA GLN A 130 -1.05 -12.27 -4.45
C GLN A 130 -1.93 -11.02 -4.60
N VAL A 131 -2.34 -10.39 -3.48
CA VAL A 131 -3.12 -9.16 -3.50
C VAL A 131 -2.36 -8.02 -4.19
N LEU A 132 -1.10 -7.80 -3.85
CA LEU A 132 -0.29 -6.74 -4.46
C LEU A 132 -0.01 -7.01 -5.95
N GLN A 133 0.24 -8.26 -6.34
CA GLN A 133 0.40 -8.64 -7.74
C GLN A 133 -0.87 -8.37 -8.55
N LYS A 134 -2.05 -8.69 -8.01
CA LYS A 134 -3.34 -8.40 -8.65
C LYS A 134 -3.54 -6.90 -8.82
N GLN A 135 -3.24 -6.11 -7.79
CA GLN A 135 -3.31 -4.65 -7.89
C GLN A 135 -2.36 -4.08 -8.94
N TYR A 136 -1.10 -4.54 -8.96
CA TYR A 136 -0.12 -4.09 -9.96
C TYR A 136 -0.55 -4.42 -11.39
N LYS A 137 -1.15 -5.59 -11.62
CA LYS A 137 -1.69 -5.96 -12.93
C LYS A 137 -2.86 -5.07 -13.35
N ASN A 138 -3.72 -4.68 -12.42
CA ASN A 138 -4.88 -3.82 -12.68
C ASN A 138 -4.52 -2.33 -12.87
N GLN A 139 -3.26 -1.93 -12.68
CA GLN A 139 -2.78 -0.57 -13.01
C GLN A 139 -2.40 -0.39 -14.48
N LYS A 140 -2.28 -1.48 -15.24
CA LYS A 140 -2.00 -1.47 -16.67
C LYS A 140 -3.29 -1.44 -17.48
#